data_AF-A0A0Q6RF33-F1
#
_entry.id   AF-A0A0Q6RF33-F1
#
_cell.length_a   1.000
_cell.length_b   1.000
_cell.length_c   1.000
_cell.angle_alpha   90.00
_cell.angle_beta   90.00
_cell.angle_gamma   90.00
#
_symmetry.space_group_name_H-M   'P 1'
#
loop_
_entity.id
_entity.type
_entity.pdbx_description
1 polymer ?
#
loop_
_entity_poly.entity_id
_entity_poly.type
_entity_poly.pdbx_seq_one_letter_code
_entity_poly.pdbx_strand_id
1 'polypeptide(L)'
;MIGKFEELALLALVRAGPNAHAAKVYEVLEKTQSKLPAFAALYTALDRMVAKKLVSETKDPSDKRAKRLFTITGEGNAALREALNATQSIGLPAGWGVAHV
;
A
#
# COMPACT_ATOMS: atom_id res chain seq x y z
N MET A 1 4.52 -13.05 5.10
CA MET A 1 3.21 -12.84 4.45
C MET A 1 2.61 -11.50 4.85
N ILE A 2 2.02 -10.82 3.86
CA ILE A 2 1.23 -9.59 4.03
C ILE A 2 -0.25 -9.89 3.82
N GLY A 3 -1.13 -9.12 4.46
CA GLY A 3 -2.57 -9.23 4.25
C GLY A 3 -3.03 -8.55 2.96
N LYS A 4 -4.27 -8.82 2.51
CA LYS A 4 -4.78 -8.25 1.24
C LYS A 4 -4.84 -6.72 1.23
N PHE A 5 -5.12 -6.12 2.38
CA PHE A 5 -5.10 -4.66 2.52
C PHE A 5 -3.68 -4.08 2.45
N GLU A 6 -2.69 -4.75 3.05
CA GLU A 6 -1.28 -4.37 2.95
C GLU A 6 -0.77 -4.51 1.50
N GLU A 7 -1.18 -5.58 0.79
CA GLU A 7 -0.89 -5.77 -0.63
C GLU A 7 -1.45 -4.60 -1.47
N LEU A 8 -2.71 -4.23 -1.27
CA LEU A 8 -3.34 -3.11 -1.96
C LEU A 8 -2.62 -1.78 -1.66
N ALA A 9 -2.26 -1.54 -0.40
CA ALA A 9 -1.53 -0.35 0.01
C ALA A 9 -0.11 -0.29 -0.61
N LEU A 10 0.60 -1.42 -0.70
CA LEU A 10 1.91 -1.48 -1.36
C LEU A 10 1.80 -1.22 -2.87
N LEU A 11 0.79 -1.79 -3.55
CA LEU A 11 0.53 -1.50 -4.96
C LEU A 11 0.28 -0.01 -5.19
N ALA A 12 -0.53 0.61 -4.33
CA ALA A 12 -0.79 2.05 -4.39
C ALA A 12 0.48 2.88 -4.13
N LEU A 13 1.32 2.47 -3.17
CA LEU A 13 2.60 3.12 -2.88
C LEU A 13 3.57 3.03 -4.05
N VAL A 14 3.70 1.84 -4.66
CA VAL A 14 4.53 1.64 -5.87
C VAL A 14 4.08 2.57 -6.99
N ARG A 15 2.76 2.71 -7.20
CA ARG A 15 2.20 3.63 -8.21
C ARG A 15 2.33 5.11 -7.85
N ALA A 16 2.32 5.46 -6.56
CA ALA A 16 2.57 6.82 -6.10
C ALA A 16 4.04 7.25 -6.30
N GLY A 17 4.94 6.26 -6.37
CA GLY A 17 6.38 6.44 -6.57
C GLY A 17 7.16 6.49 -5.26
N PRO A 18 8.51 6.51 -5.33
CA PRO A 18 9.35 6.65 -4.15
C PRO A 18 9.13 8.00 -3.46
N ASN A 19 9.41 8.04 -2.16
CA ASN A 19 9.26 9.23 -1.32
C ASN A 19 7.86 9.84 -1.43
N ALA A 20 6.83 9.00 -1.33
CA ALA A 20 5.44 9.45 -1.43
C ALA A 20 4.87 9.78 -0.05
N HIS A 21 4.14 10.89 0.06
CA HIS A 21 3.28 11.12 1.21
C HIS A 21 2.10 10.14 1.23
N ALA A 22 1.61 9.79 2.42
CA ALA A 22 0.42 8.96 2.59
C ALA A 22 -0.80 9.50 1.82
N ALA A 23 -0.94 10.84 1.69
CA ALA A 23 -1.99 11.46 0.89
C ALA A 23 -1.91 11.09 -0.61
N LYS A 24 -0.70 11.04 -1.19
CA LYS A 24 -0.52 10.64 -2.59
C LYS A 24 -0.81 9.16 -2.80
N VAL A 25 -0.45 8.32 -1.82
CA VAL A 25 -0.81 6.89 -1.83
C VAL A 25 -2.32 6.72 -1.75
N TYR A 26 -2.99 7.51 -0.92
CA TYR A 26 -4.44 7.47 -0.78
C TYR A 26 -5.17 7.95 -2.05
N GLU A 27 -4.67 9.00 -2.71
CA GLU A 27 -5.19 9.47 -4.00
C GLU A 27 -5.14 8.36 -5.07
N VAL A 28 -4.10 7.51 -5.04
CA VAL A 28 -4.04 6.35 -5.93
C VAL A 28 -5.15 5.33 -5.62
N LEU A 29 -5.46 5.12 -4.33
CA LEU A 29 -6.58 4.24 -3.94
C LEU A 29 -7.93 4.84 -4.36
N GLU A 30 -8.13 6.14 -4.16
CA GLU A 30 -9.33 6.88 -4.59
C GLU A 30 -9.62 6.71 -6.08
N LYS A 31 -8.58 6.75 -6.91
CA LYS A 31 -8.72 6.63 -8.37
C LYS A 31 -8.92 5.20 -8.86
N THR A 32 -8.66 4.19 -8.03
CA THR A 32 -8.61 2.79 -8.48
C THR A 32 -9.61 1.87 -7.78
N GLN A 33 -10.13 2.25 -6.62
CA GLN A 33 -11.01 1.41 -5.81
C GLN A 33 -12.45 1.93 -5.86
N SER A 34 -13.41 1.03 -6.10
CA SER A 34 -14.84 1.33 -6.00
C SER A 34 -15.29 1.53 -4.55
N LYS A 35 -14.66 0.84 -3.60
CA LYS A 35 -14.88 1.00 -2.16
C LYS A 35 -13.58 1.43 -1.49
N LEU A 36 -13.58 2.68 -1.02
CA LEU A 36 -12.40 3.27 -0.43
C LEU A 36 -12.30 2.94 1.07
N PRO A 37 -11.14 2.45 1.56
CA PRO A 37 -10.86 2.37 2.99
C PRO A 37 -10.77 3.76 3.61
N ALA A 38 -10.97 3.88 4.92
CA ALA A 38 -10.68 5.13 5.61
C ALA A 38 -9.18 5.50 5.53
N PHE A 39 -8.85 6.79 5.41
CA PHE A 39 -7.45 7.26 5.40
C PHE A 39 -6.64 6.76 6.60
N ALA A 40 -7.24 6.77 7.80
CA ALA A 40 -6.60 6.26 9.01
C ALA A 40 -6.21 4.77 8.92
N ALA A 41 -6.98 3.97 8.17
CA ALA A 41 -6.65 2.56 7.94
C ALA A 41 -5.40 2.42 7.06
N LEU A 42 -5.29 3.20 5.98
CA LEU A 42 -4.08 3.24 5.16
C LEU A 42 -2.86 3.63 6.01
N TYR A 43 -3.00 4.67 6.83
CA TYR A 43 -1.90 5.15 7.68
C TYR A 43 -1.44 4.07 8.67
N THR A 44 -2.39 3.39 9.32
CA THR A 44 -2.10 2.25 10.21
C THR A 44 -1.41 1.10 9.47
N ALA A 45 -1.79 0.82 8.23
CA ALA A 45 -1.11 -0.18 7.41
C ALA A 45 0.32 0.23 7.06
N LEU A 46 0.56 1.49 6.68
CA LEU A 46 1.91 2.01 6.45
C LEU A 46 2.78 1.87 7.70
N ASP A 47 2.26 2.21 8.89
CA ASP A 47 2.97 2.03 10.16
C ASP A 47 3.36 0.57 10.42
N ARG A 48 2.43 -0.36 10.21
CA ARG A 48 2.69 -1.80 10.36
C ARG A 48 3.74 -2.29 9.36
N MET A 49 3.70 -1.81 8.12
CA MET A 49 4.66 -2.18 7.08
C MET A 49 6.04 -1.59 7.34
N VAL A 50 6.12 -0.40 7.94
CA VAL A 50 7.39 0.18 8.43
C VAL A 50 7.96 -0.68 9.56
N ALA A 51 7.14 -1.05 10.55
CA ALA A 51 7.58 -1.92 11.64
C ALA A 51 8.08 -3.29 11.13
N LYS A 52 7.49 -3.80 10.03
CA LYS A 52 7.90 -5.03 9.34
C LYS A 52 9.05 -4.83 8.34
N LYS A 53 9.61 -3.63 8.20
CA LYS A 53 10.67 -3.26 7.24
C LYS A 53 10.32 -3.40 5.76
N LEU A 54 9.03 -3.54 5.44
CA LEU A 54 8.53 -3.63 4.06
C LEU A 54 8.45 -2.26 3.39
N VAL A 55 8.35 -1.21 4.19
CA VAL A 55 8.33 0.19 3.75
C VAL A 55 9.35 0.94 4.61
N SER A 56 10.17 1.77 3.99
CA SER A 56 11.01 2.74 4.70
C SER A 56 10.27 4.06 4.84
N GLU A 57 10.54 4.77 5.92
CA GLU A 57 10.05 6.12 6.14
C GLU A 57 11.19 7.13 6.29
N THR A 58 10.95 8.34 5.81
CA THR A 58 11.78 9.51 6.11
C THR A 58 10.89 10.71 6.40
N LYS A 59 11.46 11.75 6.99
CA LYS A 59 10.78 13.04 7.13
C LYS A 59 11.04 13.86 5.88
N ASP A 60 10.00 14.48 5.34
CA ASP A 60 10.13 15.42 4.23
C ASP A 60 10.86 16.69 4.71
N PRO A 61 12.07 16.98 4.20
CA PRO A 61 12.83 18.16 4.60
C PRO A 61 12.20 19.47 4.08
N SER A 62 11.31 19.39 3.08
CA SER A 62 10.66 20.55 2.46
C SER A 62 9.31 20.91 3.12
N ASP A 63 8.71 19.99 3.87
CA ASP A 63 7.44 20.23 4.57
C ASP A 63 7.69 20.78 5.99
N LYS A 64 7.07 21.91 6.32
CA LYS A 64 7.22 22.58 7.63
C LYS A 64 6.76 21.73 8.83
N ARG A 65 5.93 20.71 8.60
CA ARG A 65 5.46 19.76 9.62
C ARG A 65 6.23 18.45 9.59
N ALA A 66 7.27 18.36 8.75
CA ALA A 66 8.12 17.19 8.57
C ALA A 66 7.29 15.91 8.32
N LYS A 67 6.27 16.02 7.45
CA LYS A 67 5.42 14.88 7.08
C LYS A 67 6.25 13.70 6.59
N ARG A 68 5.76 12.50 6.86
CA ARG A 68 6.43 11.26 6.45
C ARG A 68 6.36 11.07 4.94
N LEU A 69 7.46 10.58 4.39
CA LEU A 69 7.62 10.08 3.03
C LEU A 69 7.86 8.58 3.12
N PHE A 70 7.18 7.82 2.29
CA PHE A 70 7.22 6.37 2.28
C PHE A 70 7.83 5.87 0.97
N THR A 71 8.62 4.81 1.06
CA THR A 71 9.21 4.11 -0.09
C THR A 71 9.19 2.62 0.19
N ILE A 72 8.78 1.80 -0.78
CA ILE A 72 8.84 0.35 -0.64
C ILE A 72 10.30 -0.14 -0.58
N THR A 73 10.59 -1.09 0.29
CA THR A 73 11.95 -1.68 0.40
C THR A 73 12.12 -2.87 -0.55
N GLY A 74 13.33 -3.44 -0.60
CA GLY A 74 13.56 -4.73 -1.28
C GLY A 74 12.74 -5.87 -0.67
N GLU A 75 12.67 -5.94 0.66
CA GLU A 75 11.85 -6.92 1.39
C GLU A 75 10.36 -6.73 1.10
N GLY A 76 9.89 -5.47 1.07
CA GLY A 76 8.52 -5.13 0.67
C GLY A 76 8.18 -5.58 -0.75
N ASN A 77 9.10 -5.38 -1.70
CA ASN A 77 8.92 -5.84 -3.08
C ASN A 77 8.84 -7.38 -3.16
N ALA A 78 9.68 -8.10 -2.40
CA ALA A 78 9.65 -9.56 -2.36
C ALA A 78 8.31 -10.06 -1.78
N ALA A 79 7.87 -9.50 -0.65
CA ALA A 79 6.61 -9.85 -0.01
C ALA A 79 5.38 -9.53 -0.90
N LEU A 80 5.42 -8.41 -1.62
CA LEU A 80 4.38 -8.06 -2.58
C LEU A 80 4.30 -9.06 -3.74
N ARG A 81 5.45 -9.45 -4.31
CA ARG A 81 5.51 -10.47 -5.37
C ARG A 81 4.98 -11.82 -4.90
N GLU A 82 5.35 -12.23 -3.69
CA GLU A 82 4.85 -13.46 -3.07
C GLU A 82 3.30 -13.45 -2.97
N ALA A 83 2.72 -12.35 -2.47
CA ALA A 83 1.27 -12.21 -2.33
C ALA A 83 0.53 -12.20 -3.68
N LEU A 84 1.08 -11.52 -4.68
CA LEU A 84 0.52 -11.50 -6.05
C LEU A 84 0.57 -12.90 -6.69
N ASN A 85 1.68 -13.60 -6.56
CA ASN A 85 1.84 -14.96 -7.09
C ASN A 85 0.87 -15.93 -6.41
N ALA A 86 0.69 -15.82 -5.08
CA ALA A 86 -0.28 -16.63 -4.35
C ALA A 86 -1.73 -16.34 -4.76
N THR A 87 -2.06 -15.08 -5.09
CA THR A 87 -3.40 -14.73 -5.60
C THR A 87 -3.62 -15.33 -7.00
N GLN A 88 -2.60 -15.27 -7.87
CA GLN A 88 -2.68 -15.79 -9.23
C GLN A 88 -2.76 -17.32 -9.30
N SER A 89 -2.03 -18.03 -8.43
CA SER A 89 -2.01 -19.50 -8.43
C SER A 89 -3.34 -20.15 -8.08
N ILE A 90 -4.22 -19.42 -7.38
CA ILE A 90 -5.57 -19.89 -7.01
C ILE A 90 -6.58 -19.69 -8.18
N GLY A 91 -6.21 -18.95 -9.23
CA GLY A 91 -7.05 -18.80 -10.43
C GLY A 91 -8.29 -17.93 -10.23
N LEU A 92 -8.25 -16.96 -9.33
CA LEU A 92 -9.35 -15.99 -9.17
C LEU A 92 -9.45 -15.13 -10.45
N PRO A 93 -10.62 -15.05 -11.11
CA PRO A 93 -10.81 -14.09 -12.19
C PRO A 93 -10.54 -12.69 -11.67
N ALA A 94 -9.79 -11.90 -12.44
CA ALA A 94 -9.51 -10.49 -12.16
C ALA A 94 -10.82 -9.67 -12.19
N GLY A 95 -11.59 -9.70 -11.09
CA GLY A 95 -12.91 -9.07 -11.07
C GLY A 95 -13.76 -9.27 -9.80
N TRP A 96 -13.28 -9.94 -8.75
CA TRP A 96 -14.09 -10.12 -7.54
C TRP A 96 -14.02 -8.91 -6.61
N GLY A 97 -14.73 -7.85 -7.03
CA GLY A 97 -15.41 -6.98 -6.09
C GLY A 97 -16.51 -7.81 -5.43
N VAL A 98 -16.42 -7.95 -4.12
CA VAL A 98 -17.52 -8.47 -3.29
C VAL A 98 -18.72 -7.53 -3.41
N ALA A 99 -19.53 -7.76 -4.44
CA ALA A 99 -20.97 -7.54 -4.36
C ALA A 99 -21.59 -8.79 -3.69
N HIS A 100 -22.72 -8.58 -3.03
CA HIS A 100 -23.46 -9.47 -2.11
C HIS A 100 -22.92 -9.40 -0.67
N VAL A 101 -23.66 -8.90 0.33
CA VAL A 101 -25.11 -8.83 0.58
C VAL A 101 -25.53 -7.42 1.00
#